data_AF-A0A226BWI7-F1
#
_entry.id   AF-A0A226BWI7-F1
#
_cell.length_a   1.000
_cell.length_b   1.000
_cell.length_c   1.000
_cell.angle_alpha   90.00
_cell.angle_beta   90.00
_cell.angle_gamma   90.00
#
_symmetry.space_group_name_H-M   'P 1'
#
loop_
_entity.id
_entity.type
_entity.pdbx_description
1 polymer ?
#
loop_
_entity_poly.entity_id
_entity_poly.type
_entity_poly.pdbx_seq_one_letter_code
_entity_poly.pdbx_strand_id
1 'polypeptide(L)'
;MQHTINVMAGIFLGPGPAVLTAFLVGLLRNILGIGTLLAFPGGMAGALLAGIGFKIARQRPYGAFIGEVFGTSIIGALLSVLIARFVLGHEAVIYFYVPPFAVSAIVGAFIGIGLSVVLERVPGRQIYFHD
;
A
#
# COMPACT_ATOMS: atom_id res chain seq x y z
N MET A 1 7.67 1.37 6.09
CA MET A 1 6.62 1.91 6.98
C MET A 1 5.29 2.15 6.26
N GLN A 2 5.26 2.81 5.10
CA GLN A 2 3.99 3.08 4.39
C GLN A 2 3.18 1.82 4.04
N HIS A 3 3.82 0.74 3.60
CA HIS A 3 3.12 -0.51 3.28
C HIS A 3 2.37 -1.12 4.48
N THR A 4 2.91 -0.97 5.69
CA THR A 4 2.24 -1.35 6.93
C THR A 4 0.95 -0.56 7.12
N ILE A 5 1.01 0.76 6.91
CA ILE A 5 -0.15 1.66 6.98
C ILE A 5 -1.17 1.29 5.89
N ASN A 6 -0.72 1.01 4.67
CA ASN A 6 -1.59 0.61 3.56
C ASN A 6 -2.38 -0.67 3.88
N VAL A 7 -1.72 -1.71 4.39
CA VAL A 7 -2.38 -2.96 4.77
C VAL A 7 -3.38 -2.73 5.90
N MET A 8 -2.99 -1.99 6.94
CA MET A 8 -3.89 -1.68 8.05
C MET A 8 -5.09 -0.83 7.58
N ALA A 9 -4.86 0.19 6.77
CA ALA A 9 -5.92 1.02 6.21
C ALA A 9 -6.82 0.22 5.26
N GLY A 10 -6.26 -0.69 4.46
CA GLY A 10 -7.04 -1.59 3.60
C GLY A 10 -7.94 -2.52 4.39
N ILE A 11 -7.46 -3.06 5.51
CA ILE A 11 -8.22 -3.94 6.41
C ILE A 11 -9.30 -3.14 7.17
N PHE A 12 -8.92 -2.03 7.79
CA PHE A 12 -9.80 -1.32 8.73
C PHE A 12 -10.67 -0.24 8.09
N LEU A 13 -10.25 0.39 7.00
CA LEU A 13 -10.95 1.52 6.39
C LEU A 13 -11.49 1.19 4.99
N GLY A 14 -11.04 0.08 4.39
CA GLY A 14 -11.38 -0.31 3.04
C GLY A 14 -10.64 0.50 1.96
N PRO A 15 -10.91 0.23 0.67
CA PRO A 15 -10.05 0.65 -0.44
C PRO A 15 -9.98 2.17 -0.66
N GLY A 16 -11.11 2.88 -0.64
CA GLY A 16 -11.13 4.33 -0.88
C GLY A 16 -10.33 5.13 0.15
N PRO A 17 -10.64 5.00 1.46
CA PRO A 17 -9.88 5.65 2.52
C PRO A 17 -8.42 5.21 2.58
N ALA A 18 -8.10 3.95 2.24
CA ALA A 18 -6.72 3.47 2.18
C ALA A 18 -5.91 4.22 1.11
N VAL A 19 -6.47 4.43 -0.08
CA VAL A 19 -5.82 5.22 -1.14
C VAL A 19 -5.61 6.66 -0.72
N LEU A 20 -6.62 7.29 -0.12
CA LEU A 20 -6.50 8.66 0.39
C LEU A 20 -5.39 8.76 1.44
N THR A 21 -5.32 7.79 2.36
CA THR A 21 -4.25 7.72 3.38
C THR A 21 -2.88 7.61 2.71
N ALA A 22 -2.72 6.72 1.73
CA ALA A 22 -1.47 6.55 1.01
C ALA A 22 -1.05 7.82 0.26
N PHE A 23 -2.00 8.51 -0.36
CA PHE A 23 -1.78 9.79 -1.02
C PHE A 23 -1.32 10.86 -0.01
N LEU A 24 -2.01 10.99 1.12
CA LEU A 24 -1.65 11.98 2.15
C LEU A 24 -0.29 11.70 2.77
N VAL A 25 0.06 10.44 3.04
CA VAL A 25 1.41 10.08 3.50
C VAL A 25 2.45 10.44 2.44
N GLY A 26 2.18 10.15 1.16
CA GLY A 26 3.05 10.55 0.06
C GLY A 26 3.23 12.07 -0.04
N LEU A 27 2.13 12.83 0.07
CA LEU A 27 2.12 14.29 0.02
C LEU A 27 2.94 14.88 1.15
N LEU A 28 2.69 14.44 2.39
CA LEU A 28 3.44 14.89 3.57
C LEU A 28 4.94 14.60 3.42
N ARG A 29 5.31 13.40 2.96
CA ARG A 29 6.72 13.06 2.74
C ARG A 29 7.40 13.97 1.72
N ASN A 30 6.70 14.33 0.64
CA ASN A 30 7.24 15.22 -0.39
C ASN A 30 7.37 16.67 0.12
N ILE A 31 6.37 17.18 0.87
CA ILE A 31 6.45 18.51 1.50
C ILE A 31 7.61 18.57 2.50
N LEU A 32 7.85 17.50 3.25
CA LEU A 32 8.96 17.40 4.20
C LEU A 32 10.33 17.14 3.53
N GLY A 33 10.41 17.04 2.20
CA GLY A 33 11.65 16.85 1.46
C GLY A 33 12.29 15.45 1.57
N ILE A 34 11.62 14.50 2.23
CA ILE A 34 12.08 13.09 2.41
C ILE A 34 11.34 12.10 1.50
N GLY A 35 10.44 12.62 0.66
CA GLY A 35 9.61 11.89 -0.27
C GLY A 35 10.14 11.93 -1.70
N THR A 36 9.57 11.07 -2.54
CA THR A 36 9.82 11.05 -3.98
C THR A 36 8.50 11.03 -4.71
N LEU A 37 8.43 11.59 -5.91
CA LEU A 37 7.25 11.52 -6.77
C LEU A 37 6.85 10.07 -7.11
N LEU A 38 7.83 9.16 -7.16
CA LEU A 38 7.63 7.73 -7.41
C LEU A 38 6.96 6.99 -6.25
N ALA A 39 6.83 7.62 -5.07
CA ALA A 39 6.19 7.00 -3.91
C ALA A 39 4.65 7.01 -4.01
N PHE A 40 4.08 7.91 -4.82
CA PHE A 40 2.63 8.01 -4.99
C PHE A 40 2.04 6.79 -5.71
N PRO A 41 2.50 6.40 -6.92
CA PRO A 41 1.82 5.34 -7.67
C PRO A 41 1.90 4.00 -6.96
N GLY A 42 3.07 3.63 -6.45
CA GLY A 42 3.24 2.38 -5.71
C GLY A 42 2.48 2.34 -4.40
N GLY A 43 2.47 3.45 -3.66
CA GLY A 43 1.73 3.56 -2.41
C GLY A 43 0.22 3.50 -2.61
N MET A 44 -0.31 4.23 -3.57
CA MET A 44 -1.75 4.29 -3.84
C MET A 44 -2.27 3.00 -4.48
N ALA A 45 -1.53 2.42 -5.43
CA ALA A 45 -1.91 1.14 -6.03
C ALA A 45 -1.87 -0.01 -5.02
N GLY A 46 -0.84 -0.05 -4.17
CA GLY A 46 -0.75 -0.99 -3.05
C GLY A 46 -1.96 -0.87 -2.12
N ALA A 47 -2.24 0.34 -1.62
CA ALA A 47 -3.34 0.58 -0.70
C ALA A 47 -4.71 0.21 -1.28
N LEU A 48 -4.94 0.55 -2.56
CA LEU A 48 -6.17 0.18 -3.27
C LEU A 48 -6.33 -1.34 -3.31
N LEU A 49 -5.30 -2.04 -3.77
CA LEU A 49 -5.36 -3.49 -3.92
C LEU A 49 -5.35 -4.21 -2.57
N ALA A 50 -4.76 -3.62 -1.52
CA ALA A 50 -4.86 -4.14 -0.16
C ALA A 50 -6.33 -4.14 0.31
N GLY A 51 -7.04 -3.02 0.15
CA GLY A 51 -8.47 -2.94 0.51
C GLY A 51 -9.37 -3.83 -0.36
N ILE A 52 -9.12 -3.88 -1.68
CA ILE A 52 -9.86 -4.77 -2.59
C ILE A 52 -9.57 -6.24 -2.27
N GLY A 53 -8.29 -6.59 -2.10
CA GLY A 53 -7.85 -7.95 -1.81
C GLY A 53 -8.42 -8.46 -0.49
N PHE A 54 -8.51 -7.61 0.53
CA PHE A 54 -9.19 -7.95 1.79
C PHE A 54 -10.67 -8.28 1.57
N LYS A 55 -11.40 -7.46 0.80
CA LYS A 55 -12.81 -7.70 0.49
C LYS A 55 -13.01 -8.99 -0.32
N ILE A 56 -12.22 -9.19 -1.38
CA ILE A 56 -12.29 -10.39 -2.23
C ILE A 56 -11.96 -11.65 -1.43
N ALA A 57 -10.99 -11.57 -0.52
CA ALA A 57 -10.61 -12.69 0.34
C ALA A 57 -11.58 -12.93 1.50
N ARG A 58 -12.81 -12.37 1.46
CA ARG A 58 -13.82 -12.48 2.52
C ARG A 58 -13.28 -12.05 3.89
N GLN A 59 -12.66 -10.86 3.91
CA GLN A 59 -12.11 -10.23 5.11
C GLN A 59 -10.99 -11.04 5.77
N ARG A 60 -10.24 -11.80 4.98
CA ARG A 60 -9.04 -12.49 5.47
C ARG A 60 -7.80 -11.60 5.28
N PRO A 61 -6.99 -11.37 6.33
CA PRO A 61 -5.82 -10.47 6.27
C PRO A 61 -4.80 -10.80 5.16
N TYR A 62 -4.67 -12.07 4.77
CA TYR A 62 -3.77 -12.46 3.66
C TYR A 62 -4.19 -11.83 2.33
N GLY A 63 -5.47 -11.51 2.13
CA GLY A 63 -5.96 -10.81 0.95
C GLY A 63 -5.39 -9.40 0.84
N ALA A 64 -5.30 -8.68 1.97
CA ALA A 64 -4.69 -7.36 2.03
C ALA A 64 -3.19 -7.41 1.73
N PHE A 65 -2.50 -8.45 2.23
CA PHE A 65 -1.08 -8.66 1.95
C PHE A 65 -0.81 -8.89 0.47
N ILE A 66 -1.55 -9.82 -0.17
CA ILE A 66 -1.37 -10.11 -1.59
C ILE A 66 -1.66 -8.85 -2.42
N GLY A 67 -2.73 -8.14 -2.04
CA GLY A 67 -3.10 -6.87 -2.64
C GLY A 67 -2.00 -5.81 -2.57
N GLU A 68 -1.48 -5.53 -1.38
CA GLU A 68 -0.39 -4.57 -1.19
C GLU A 68 0.86 -4.96 -1.98
N VAL A 69 1.31 -6.22 -1.85
CA VAL A 69 2.53 -6.70 -2.49
C VAL A 69 2.40 -6.62 -4.00
N PHE A 70 1.29 -7.11 -4.58
CA PHE A 70 1.08 -7.04 -6.03
C PHE A 70 0.87 -5.60 -6.52
N GLY A 71 0.08 -4.82 -5.80
CA GLY A 71 -0.26 -3.44 -6.14
C GLY A 71 0.95 -2.53 -6.12
N THR A 72 1.83 -2.62 -5.12
CA THR A 72 3.06 -1.84 -5.10
C THR A 72 4.09 -2.39 -6.08
N SER A 73 4.34 -3.70 -6.06
CA SER A 73 5.51 -4.25 -6.76
C SER A 73 5.32 -4.33 -8.26
N ILE A 74 4.11 -4.60 -8.75
CA ILE A 74 3.85 -4.78 -10.18
C ILE A 74 3.21 -3.52 -10.73
N ILE A 75 2.01 -3.18 -10.26
CA ILE A 75 1.25 -2.03 -10.77
C ILE A 75 1.97 -0.72 -10.44
N GLY A 76 2.42 -0.59 -9.19
CA GLY A 76 3.17 0.55 -8.70
C GLY A 76 4.49 0.77 -9.44
N ALA A 77 5.25 -0.30 -9.69
CA ALA A 77 6.48 -0.23 -10.47
C ALA A 77 6.21 0.17 -11.92
N LEU A 78 5.19 -0.40 -12.57
CA LEU A 78 4.77 -0.01 -13.93
C LEU A 78 4.44 1.49 -14.00
N LEU A 79 3.59 1.97 -13.10
CA LEU A 79 3.23 3.39 -13.05
C LEU A 79 4.43 4.29 -12.72
N SER A 80 5.35 3.82 -11.87
CA SER A 80 6.57 4.55 -11.54
C SER A 80 7.51 4.68 -12.74
N VAL A 81 7.58 3.67 -13.61
CA VAL A 81 8.32 3.78 -14.89
C VAL A 81 7.72 4.85 -15.79
N LEU A 82 6.39 4.94 -15.88
CA LEU A 82 5.73 5.99 -16.66
C LEU A 82 6.10 7.38 -16.11
N ILE A 83 6.02 7.58 -14.79
CA ILE A 83 6.41 8.85 -14.18
C ILE A 83 7.89 9.13 -14.39
N ALA A 84 8.77 8.14 -14.21
CA ALA A 84 10.21 8.33 -14.40
C ALA A 84 10.55 8.77 -15.84
N ARG A 85 9.91 8.16 -16.84
CA ARG A 85 10.15 8.48 -18.25
C ARG A 85 9.55 9.80 -18.67
N PHE A 86 8.26 10.01 -18.41
CA PHE A 86 7.53 11.15 -18.96
C PHE A 86 7.60 12.41 -18.11
N VAL A 87 7.84 12.28 -16.81
CA VAL A 87 7.88 13.43 -15.88
C VAL A 87 9.31 13.77 -15.48
N LEU A 88 10.14 12.76 -15.19
CA LEU A 88 11.51 12.97 -14.70
C LEU A 88 12.57 12.90 -15.81
N GLY A 89 12.20 12.49 -17.03
CA GLY A 89 13.13 12.38 -18.16
C GLY A 89 14.20 11.30 -18.02
N HIS A 90 13.98 10.31 -17.13
CA HIS A 90 14.91 9.22 -16.89
C HIS A 90 14.52 7.97 -17.67
N GLU A 91 15.48 7.37 -18.38
CA GLU A 91 15.32 6.03 -18.93
C GLU A 91 15.40 4.99 -17.82
N ALA A 92 14.25 4.68 -17.23
CA ALA A 92 14.12 3.63 -16.25
C ALA A 92 13.41 2.40 -16.85
N VAL A 93 13.86 1.22 -16.45
CA VAL A 93 13.26 -0.07 -16.81
C VAL A 93 12.56 -0.64 -15.58
N ILE A 94 11.41 -1.27 -15.78
CA ILE A 94 10.58 -1.82 -14.70
C ILE A 94 11.35 -2.69 -13.70
N TYR A 95 12.31 -3.48 -14.17
CA TYR A 95 13.12 -4.38 -13.34
C TYR A 95 13.98 -3.65 -12.30
N PHE A 96 14.22 -2.34 -12.44
CA PHE A 96 14.89 -1.54 -11.40
C PHE A 96 13.97 -1.22 -10.21
N TYR A 97 12.65 -1.15 -10.42
CA TYR A 97 11.70 -0.77 -9.37
C TYR A 97 11.03 -1.97 -8.69
N VAL A 98 10.76 -3.05 -9.43
CA VAL A 98 10.02 -4.21 -8.89
C VAL A 98 10.73 -4.84 -7.67
N PRO A 99 12.03 -5.20 -7.71
CA PRO A 99 12.69 -5.85 -6.57
C PRO A 99 12.68 -5.02 -5.28
N PRO A 100 13.11 -3.73 -5.27
CA PRO A 100 13.11 -2.95 -4.04
C PRO A 100 11.69 -2.67 -3.54
N PHE A 101 10.72 -2.47 -4.43
CA PHE A 101 9.32 -2.30 -4.04
C PHE A 101 8.76 -3.57 -3.41
N ALA A 102 9.06 -4.74 -4.00
CA ALA A 102 8.61 -6.03 -3.48
C ALA A 102 9.18 -6.31 -2.09
N VAL A 103 10.48 -6.16 -1.89
CA VAL A 103 11.11 -6.40 -0.58
C VAL A 103 10.49 -5.50 0.49
N SER A 104 10.36 -4.20 0.21
CA SER A 104 9.74 -3.24 1.13
C SER A 104 8.27 -3.55 1.41
N ALA A 105 7.49 -3.88 0.37
CA ALA A 105 6.08 -4.19 0.48
C ALA A 105 5.84 -5.47 1.27
N ILE A 106 6.59 -6.54 1.00
CA ILE A 106 6.49 -7.82 1.70
C ILE A 106 6.74 -7.63 3.19
N VAL A 107 7.86 -7.00 3.57
CA VAL A 107 8.20 -6.77 4.97
C VAL A 107 7.15 -5.90 5.65
N GLY A 108 6.76 -4.80 5.03
CA GLY A 108 5.76 -3.91 5.62
C GLY A 108 4.37 -4.55 5.73
N ALA A 109 3.99 -5.39 4.78
CA ALA A 109 2.69 -6.08 4.78
C ALA A 109 2.62 -7.18 5.84
N PHE A 110 3.72 -7.91 6.09
CA PHE A 110 3.80 -8.85 7.21
C PHE A 110 3.59 -8.14 8.55
N ILE A 111 4.27 -7.02 8.76
CA ILE A 111 4.08 -6.20 9.97
C ILE A 111 2.63 -5.69 10.05
N GLY A 112 2.07 -5.25 8.93
CA GLY A 112 0.69 -4.76 8.83
C GLY A 112 -0.33 -5.80 9.26
N ILE A 113 -0.25 -7.03 8.75
CA ILE A 113 -1.12 -8.13 9.20
C ILE A 113 -0.94 -8.39 10.70
N GLY A 114 0.32 -8.51 11.16
CA GLY A 114 0.60 -8.81 12.57
C GLY A 114 -0.03 -7.79 13.51
N LEU A 115 0.11 -6.50 13.19
CA LEU A 115 -0.54 -5.43 13.94
C LEU A 115 -2.07 -5.47 13.83
N SER A 116 -2.62 -5.71 12.65
CA SER A 116 -4.08 -5.79 12.48
C SER A 116 -4.70 -6.88 13.35
N VAL A 117 -4.06 -8.06 13.40
CA VAL A 117 -4.52 -9.19 14.23
C VAL A 117 -4.45 -8.87 15.73
N VAL A 118 -3.41 -8.16 16.18
CA VAL A 118 -3.31 -7.72 17.59
C VAL A 118 -4.40 -6.70 17.91
N LEU A 119 -4.65 -5.76 16.99
CA LEU A 119 -5.62 -4.68 17.17
C LEU A 119 -7.09 -5.14 17.14
N GLU A 120 -7.40 -6.23 16.43
CA GLU A 120 -8.73 -6.88 16.47
C GLU A 120 -9.05 -7.51 17.83
N ARG A 121 -8.02 -7.85 18.63
CA ARG A 121 -8.21 -8.42 19.98
C ARG A 121 -8.51 -7.37 21.04
N VAL A 122 -8.44 -6.08 20.71
CA VAL A 122 -8.74 -4.99 21.64
C VAL A 122 -10.28 -4.87 21.81
N PRO A 123 -10.81 -5.00 23.05
CA PRO A 123 -12.24 -4.87 23.32
C PRO A 123 -12.81 -3.53 22.81
N GLY A 124 -13.93 -3.58 22.09
CA GLY A 124 -14.62 -2.39 21.55
C GLY A 124 -14.42 -2.12 20.05
N ARG A 125 -13.55 -2.87 19.35
CA ARG A 125 -13.30 -2.70 17.92
C ARG A 125 -14.14 -3.58 16.98
N GLN A 126 -14.86 -4.57 17.52
CA GLN A 126 -15.71 -5.49 16.75
C GLN A 126 -16.93 -4.83 16.09
N ILE A 127 -17.28 -3.60 16.45
CA ILE A 127 -18.62 -3.03 16.21
C ILE A 127 -18.74 -2.34 14.82
N TYR A 128 -17.65 -2.05 14.10
CA TYR A 128 -17.71 -1.09 12.98
C TYR A 128 -17.60 -1.63 11.55
N PHE A 129 -17.35 -2.93 11.31
CA PHE A 129 -16.79 -3.34 10.01
C PHE A 129 -17.37 -4.63 9.38
N HIS A 130 -18.56 -5.07 9.79
CA HIS A 130 -19.26 -6.24 9.22
C HIS A 130 -20.56 -5.92 8.45
N ASP A 131 -20.76 -4.67 8.03
CA ASP A 131 -21.88 -4.29 7.16
C ASP A 131 -21.56 -4.55 5.66
#